data_AF-A0A812QV58-F1
#
_entry.id   AF-A0A812QV58-F1
#
_cell.length_a   1.000
_cell.length_b   1.000
_cell.length_c   1.000
_cell.angle_alpha   90.00
_cell.angle_beta   90.00
_cell.angle_gamma   90.00
#
_symmetry.space_group_name_H-M   'P 1'
#
loop_
_entity.id
_entity.type
_entity.pdbx_description
1 polymer ?
#
loop_
_entity_poly.entity_id
_entity_poly.type
_entity_poly.pdbx_seq_one_letter_code
_entity_poly.pdbx_strand_id
1 'polypeptide(L)'
;DPAGGPGSRDSLVGYQIRLEKKVSSSTRLLFCTVGVLLRQLQQGLGALAKVTHIFIDEVHERSADCDLLMLLLRQVRASRPDLCLCLMSATMESDKLVRYFGSPSSVPVLSIPGRTFPVQQFWLEDVVQMTGYRCEEESEFAKKSWNRGWNTEKKTFQVSGDKGKTQTLTAYIDEEEEWGCDDEAEMCDPDVYE
;
A
#
# COMPACT_ATOMS: atom_id res chain seq x y z
N ASP A 1 -27.39 -15.38 -15.76
CA ASP A 1 -26.65 -14.16 -15.37
C ASP A 1 -27.34 -12.91 -15.86
N PRO A 2 -27.64 -11.95 -14.97
CA PRO A 2 -28.08 -10.63 -15.40
C PRO A 2 -26.91 -9.92 -16.10
N ALA A 3 -27.23 -9.00 -17.01
CA ALA A 3 -26.35 -8.08 -17.76
C ALA A 3 -24.83 -8.37 -17.65
N GLY A 4 -24.29 -8.99 -18.70
CA GLY A 4 -22.98 -9.65 -18.70
C GLY A 4 -21.86 -8.87 -18.02
N GLY A 5 -21.16 -9.55 -17.10
CA GLY A 5 -20.04 -8.99 -16.35
C GLY A 5 -18.87 -8.50 -17.22
N PRO A 6 -17.81 -7.96 -16.59
CA PRO A 6 -16.66 -7.43 -17.30
C PRO A 6 -16.10 -8.40 -18.35
N GLY A 7 -15.87 -7.90 -19.56
CA GLY A 7 -15.37 -8.67 -20.70
C GLY A 7 -16.42 -9.50 -21.46
N SER A 8 -17.71 -9.41 -21.10
CA SER A 8 -18.79 -9.97 -21.92
C SER A 8 -18.96 -9.23 -23.25
N ARG A 9 -19.71 -9.82 -24.19
CA ARG A 9 -19.91 -9.24 -25.55
C ARG A 9 -20.61 -7.88 -25.53
N ASP A 10 -21.44 -7.62 -24.54
CA ASP A 10 -22.21 -6.37 -24.42
C ASP A 10 -21.63 -5.40 -23.36
N SER A 11 -20.49 -5.74 -22.76
CA SER A 11 -19.86 -4.92 -21.71
C SER A 11 -18.76 -4.01 -22.26
N LEU A 12 -18.88 -2.72 -21.97
CA LEU A 12 -17.87 -1.71 -22.27
C LEU A 12 -16.66 -1.78 -21.33
N VAL A 13 -16.74 -2.56 -20.25
CA VAL A 13 -15.70 -2.66 -19.23
C VAL A 13 -15.09 -4.05 -19.27
N GLY A 14 -13.77 -4.12 -19.22
CA GLY A 14 -13.02 -5.36 -19.11
C GLY A 14 -11.89 -5.23 -18.10
N TYR A 15 -11.26 -6.34 -17.81
CA TYR A 15 -10.03 -6.34 -17.02
C TYR A 15 -8.99 -7.31 -17.57
N GLN A 16 -7.74 -7.06 -17.21
CA GLN A 16 -6.63 -7.94 -17.50
C GLN A 16 -5.65 -7.96 -16.32
N ILE A 17 -5.44 -9.15 -15.77
CA ILE A 17 -4.45 -9.43 -14.74
C ILE A 17 -3.48 -10.51 -15.24
N ARG A 18 -2.54 -10.92 -14.40
CA ARG A 18 -1.66 -12.04 -14.74
C ARG A 18 -2.50 -13.30 -14.97
N LEU A 19 -2.27 -13.98 -16.10
CA LEU A 19 -2.94 -15.23 -16.52
C LEU A 19 -4.44 -15.14 -16.82
N GLU A 20 -5.10 -14.01 -16.54
CA GLU A 20 -6.52 -13.83 -16.85
C GLU A 20 -6.79 -12.54 -17.64
N LYS A 21 -7.59 -12.69 -18.69
CA LYS A 21 -8.01 -11.58 -19.55
C LYS A 21 -9.49 -11.71 -19.89
N LYS A 22 -10.28 -10.72 -19.47
CA LYS A 22 -11.71 -10.59 -19.76
C LYS A 22 -11.94 -9.32 -20.57
N VAL A 23 -11.79 -9.43 -21.88
CA VAL A 23 -11.92 -8.31 -22.85
C VAL A 23 -12.68 -8.80 -24.07
N SER A 24 -13.56 -7.96 -24.61
CA SER A 24 -14.32 -8.20 -25.83
C SER A 24 -14.11 -7.07 -26.84
N SER A 25 -14.70 -7.19 -28.03
CA SER A 25 -14.66 -6.12 -29.04
C SER A 25 -15.44 -4.86 -28.64
N SER A 26 -16.36 -4.97 -27.69
CA SER A 26 -17.12 -3.83 -27.15
C SER A 26 -16.41 -3.13 -26.00
N THR A 27 -15.37 -3.73 -25.40
CA THR A 27 -14.61 -3.12 -24.31
C THR A 27 -14.00 -1.78 -24.75
N ARG A 28 -14.18 -0.75 -23.91
CA ARG A 28 -13.65 0.61 -24.06
C ARG A 28 -12.84 1.06 -22.84
N LEU A 29 -13.16 0.52 -21.67
CA LEU A 29 -12.40 0.71 -20.42
C LEU A 29 -11.77 -0.61 -20.00
N LEU A 30 -10.45 -0.63 -19.86
CA LEU A 30 -9.69 -1.79 -19.42
C LEU A 30 -9.04 -1.48 -18.07
N PHE A 31 -9.44 -2.19 -17.03
CA PHE A 31 -8.67 -2.24 -15.78
C PHE A 31 -7.54 -3.24 -15.94
N CYS A 32 -6.33 -2.88 -15.55
CA CYS A 32 -5.23 -3.83 -15.54
C CYS A 32 -4.25 -3.53 -14.42
N THR A 33 -3.52 -4.54 -13.98
CA THR A 33 -2.41 -4.33 -13.05
C THR A 33 -1.25 -3.65 -13.76
N VAL A 34 -0.45 -2.90 -13.00
CA VAL A 34 0.74 -2.21 -13.50
C VAL A 34 1.65 -3.15 -14.32
N GLY A 35 1.89 -4.36 -13.82
CA GLY A 35 2.71 -5.37 -14.51
C GLY A 35 2.17 -5.81 -15.88
N VAL A 36 0.84 -5.83 -16.07
CA VAL A 36 0.24 -6.13 -17.38
C VAL A 36 0.56 -5.01 -18.38
N LEU A 37 0.44 -3.75 -17.97
CA LEU A 37 0.72 -2.60 -18.82
C LEU A 37 2.22 -2.50 -19.13
N LEU A 38 3.10 -2.73 -18.15
CA LEU A 38 4.54 -2.81 -18.36
C LEU A 38 4.91 -3.87 -19.41
N ARG A 39 4.30 -5.06 -19.34
CA ARG A 39 4.53 -6.12 -20.33
C ARG A 39 4.02 -5.75 -21.73
N GLN A 40 2.94 -4.98 -21.83
CA GLN A 40 2.46 -4.45 -23.12
C GLN A 40 3.45 -3.43 -23.70
N LEU A 41 3.99 -2.53 -22.87
CA LEU A 41 5.00 -1.57 -23.28
C LEU A 41 6.28 -2.23 -23.81
N GLN A 42 6.68 -3.38 -23.25
CA GLN A 42 7.81 -4.18 -23.74
C GLN A 42 7.64 -4.68 -25.18
N GLN A 43 6.39 -4.84 -25.65
CA GLN A 43 6.10 -5.25 -27.03
C GLN A 43 6.22 -4.07 -28.02
N GLY A 44 6.54 -2.87 -27.52
CA GLY A 44 6.73 -1.65 -28.29
C GLY A 44 5.51 -0.72 -28.27
N LEU A 45 5.71 0.52 -28.73
CA LEU A 45 4.68 1.56 -28.73
C LEU A 45 3.41 1.21 -29.52
N GLY A 46 3.53 0.31 -30.51
CA GLY A 46 2.40 -0.20 -31.27
C GLY A 46 1.35 -0.91 -30.42
N ALA A 47 1.73 -1.48 -29.27
CA ALA A 47 0.80 -2.10 -28.33
C ALA A 47 -0.22 -1.09 -27.76
N LEU A 48 0.19 0.18 -27.64
CA LEU A 48 -0.67 1.26 -27.18
C LEU A 48 -1.42 1.97 -28.30
N ALA A 49 -1.28 1.59 -29.57
CA ALA A 49 -1.81 2.35 -30.71
C ALA A 49 -3.32 2.67 -30.63
N LYS A 50 -4.11 1.81 -30.00
CA LYS A 50 -5.56 2.00 -29.81
C LYS A 50 -5.93 2.64 -28.46
N VAL A 51 -4.95 2.90 -27.61
CA VAL A 51 -5.12 3.53 -26.30
C VAL A 51 -5.02 5.05 -26.47
N THR A 52 -6.03 5.75 -25.96
CA THR A 52 -6.11 7.21 -25.98
C THR A 52 -5.82 7.83 -24.61
N HIS A 53 -6.16 7.12 -23.53
CA HIS A 53 -6.00 7.58 -22.15
C HIS A 53 -5.41 6.46 -21.29
N ILE A 54 -4.49 6.82 -20.40
CA ILE A 54 -3.98 5.95 -19.35
C ILE A 54 -4.24 6.63 -18.01
N PHE A 55 -4.90 5.91 -17.12
CA PHE A 55 -5.10 6.29 -15.73
C PHE A 55 -4.20 5.43 -14.87
N ILE A 56 -3.32 6.05 -14.09
CA ILE A 56 -2.54 5.36 -13.06
C ILE A 56 -3.17 5.69 -11.73
N ASP A 57 -3.75 4.68 -11.09
CA ASP A 57 -4.37 4.81 -9.78
C ASP A 57 -3.35 4.56 -8.66
N GLU A 58 -3.65 5.08 -7.48
CA GLU A 58 -2.88 4.87 -6.25
C GLU A 58 -1.37 5.11 -6.37
N VAL A 59 -0.98 6.13 -7.14
CA VAL A 59 0.44 6.51 -7.30
C VAL A 59 1.12 6.90 -5.98
N HIS A 60 0.33 7.14 -4.94
CA HIS A 60 0.80 7.49 -3.60
C HIS A 60 1.43 6.32 -2.84
N GLU A 61 1.18 5.07 -3.25
CA GLU A 61 1.81 3.88 -2.65
C GLU A 61 3.30 3.75 -3.02
N ARG A 62 3.75 4.48 -4.05
CA ARG A 62 5.15 4.52 -4.51
C ARG A 62 5.79 3.15 -4.73
N SER A 63 5.03 2.20 -5.29
CA SER A 63 5.58 0.90 -5.67
C SER A 63 6.62 1.05 -6.79
N ALA A 64 7.67 0.23 -6.76
CA ALA A 64 8.74 0.26 -7.76
C ALA A 64 8.22 0.09 -9.20
N ASP A 65 7.21 -0.77 -9.38
CA ASP A 65 6.56 -1.00 -10.67
C ASP A 65 5.81 0.24 -11.16
N CYS A 66 5.14 0.98 -10.26
CA CYS A 66 4.43 2.20 -10.60
C CYS A 66 5.39 3.33 -10.98
N ASP A 67 6.48 3.49 -10.23
CA ASP A 67 7.55 4.46 -10.54
C ASP A 67 8.20 4.16 -11.89
N LEU A 68 8.50 2.89 -12.18
CA LEU A 68 9.00 2.45 -13.49
C LEU A 68 7.99 2.73 -14.62
N LEU A 69 6.71 2.42 -14.39
CA LEU A 69 5.65 2.70 -15.37
C LEU A 69 5.55 4.20 -15.67
N MET A 70 5.58 5.06 -14.65
CA MET A 70 5.58 6.51 -14.82
C MET A 70 6.77 7.01 -15.63
N LEU A 71 7.97 6.47 -15.37
CA LEU A 71 9.17 6.77 -16.15
C LEU A 71 9.00 6.42 -17.64
N LEU A 72 8.52 5.20 -17.93
CA LEU A 72 8.32 4.74 -19.30
C LEU A 72 7.22 5.54 -20.01
N LEU A 73 6.11 5.82 -19.34
CA LEU A 73 5.01 6.60 -19.91
C LEU A 73 5.39 8.05 -20.18
N ARG A 74 6.26 8.64 -19.35
CA ARG A 74 6.84 9.96 -19.60
C ARG A 74 7.65 9.97 -20.91
N GLN A 75 8.41 8.91 -21.19
CA GLN A 75 9.14 8.76 -22.45
C GLN A 75 8.19 8.51 -23.63
N VAL A 76 7.19 7.65 -23.45
CA VAL A 76 6.17 7.35 -24.48
C VAL A 76 5.45 8.61 -24.93
N ARG A 77 5.12 9.52 -24.00
CA ARG A 77 4.41 10.77 -24.29
C ARG A 77 5.21 11.72 -25.20
N ALA A 78 6.54 11.62 -25.23
CA ALA A 78 7.36 12.37 -26.19
C ALA A 78 7.12 11.92 -27.64
N SER A 79 6.87 10.62 -27.85
CA SER A 79 6.55 10.05 -29.18
C SER A 79 5.06 10.04 -29.48
N ARG A 80 4.21 10.12 -28.46
CA ARG A 80 2.74 10.11 -28.53
C ARG A 80 2.15 11.30 -27.79
N PRO A 81 2.19 12.51 -28.39
CA PRO A 81 1.59 13.70 -27.79
C PRO A 81 0.06 13.62 -27.71
N ASP A 82 -0.55 12.69 -28.47
CA ASP A 82 -1.98 12.40 -28.47
C ASP A 82 -2.43 11.55 -27.27
N LEU A 83 -1.51 10.88 -26.58
CA LEU A 83 -1.81 10.04 -25.42
C LEU A 83 -2.02 10.90 -24.17
N CYS A 84 -3.23 10.83 -23.61
CA CYS A 84 -3.56 11.50 -22.36
C CYS A 84 -3.14 10.63 -21.16
N LEU A 85 -2.40 11.21 -20.22
CA LEU A 85 -1.97 10.56 -18.99
C LEU A 85 -2.62 11.24 -17.78
N CYS A 86 -3.35 10.47 -17.00
CA CYS A 86 -3.99 10.90 -15.75
C CYS A 86 -3.42 10.11 -14.58
N LEU A 87 -3.03 10.81 -13.51
CA LEU A 87 -2.51 10.22 -12.28
C LEU A 87 -3.52 10.48 -11.18
N MET A 88 -3.89 9.43 -10.45
CA MET A 88 -4.86 9.49 -9.36
C MET A 88 -4.16 9.13 -8.06
N SER A 89 -4.39 9.93 -7.01
CA SER A 89 -3.75 9.81 -5.71
C SER A 89 -4.74 10.17 -4.62
N ALA A 90 -4.76 9.39 -3.54
CA ALA A 90 -5.53 9.72 -2.33
C ALA A 90 -4.84 10.80 -1.47
N THR A 91 -3.53 10.99 -1.61
CA THR A 91 -2.75 11.91 -0.77
C THR A 91 -2.38 13.21 -1.50
N MET A 92 -2.12 14.25 -0.70
CA MET A 92 -1.96 15.64 -1.15
C MET A 92 -0.57 15.96 -1.73
N GLU A 93 0.33 14.99 -1.90
CA GLU A 93 1.70 15.26 -2.37
C GLU A 93 1.79 15.37 -3.90
N SER A 94 0.83 16.06 -4.52
CA SER A 94 0.75 16.27 -5.97
C SER A 94 1.92 17.06 -6.55
N ASP A 95 2.58 17.90 -5.74
CA ASP A 95 3.66 18.78 -6.18
C ASP A 95 4.86 18.01 -6.75
N LYS A 96 5.18 16.85 -6.18
CA LYS A 96 6.27 15.99 -6.66
C LYS A 96 5.97 15.46 -8.06
N LEU A 97 4.73 15.01 -8.29
CA LEU A 97 4.28 14.49 -9.58
C LEU A 97 4.23 15.60 -10.64
N VAL A 98 3.72 16.79 -10.27
CA VAL A 98 3.71 17.97 -11.14
C VAL A 98 5.12 18.32 -11.60
N ARG A 99 6.08 18.41 -10.67
CA ARG A 99 7.49 18.71 -10.99
C ARG A 99 8.15 17.60 -11.82
N TYR A 100 7.77 16.35 -11.60
CA TYR A 100 8.31 15.23 -12.36
C TYR A 100 7.81 15.24 -13.82
N PHE A 101 6.51 15.44 -14.05
CA PHE A 101 5.94 15.40 -15.40
C PHE A 101 6.04 16.74 -16.15
N GLY A 102 6.26 17.85 -15.46
CA GLY A 102 6.40 19.16 -16.08
C GLY A 102 6.47 20.30 -15.08
N SER A 103 5.58 21.27 -15.25
CA SER A 103 5.46 22.47 -14.43
C SER A 103 4.02 22.67 -13.97
N PRO A 104 3.76 23.47 -12.91
CA PRO A 104 2.40 23.77 -12.47
C PRO A 104 1.51 24.41 -13.56
N SER A 105 2.12 25.06 -14.56
CA SER A 105 1.42 25.62 -15.73
C SER A 105 1.06 24.59 -16.80
N SER A 106 1.73 23.43 -16.85
CA SER A 106 1.55 22.41 -17.87
C SER A 106 0.89 21.12 -17.36
N VAL A 107 0.87 20.91 -16.04
CA VAL A 107 0.24 19.75 -15.38
C VAL A 107 -0.85 20.25 -14.44
N PRO A 108 -2.12 20.26 -14.87
CA PRO A 108 -3.22 20.69 -14.01
C PRO A 108 -3.46 19.67 -12.89
N VAL A 109 -3.71 20.18 -11.67
CA VAL A 109 -4.07 19.37 -10.51
C VAL A 109 -5.54 19.61 -10.18
N LEU A 110 -6.33 18.54 -10.17
CA LEU A 110 -7.73 18.57 -9.75
C LEU A 110 -7.84 17.96 -8.35
N SER A 111 -8.22 18.76 -7.35
CA SER A 111 -8.52 18.28 -6.01
C SER A 111 -10.01 17.99 -5.88
N ILE A 112 -10.35 16.73 -5.59
CA ILE A 112 -11.73 16.29 -5.36
C ILE A 112 -11.93 16.15 -3.85
N PRO A 113 -12.84 16.92 -3.22
CA PRO A 113 -13.05 16.81 -1.78
C PRO A 113 -13.67 15.44 -1.45
N GLY A 114 -13.02 14.71 -0.55
CA GLY A 114 -13.55 13.48 0.01
C GLY A 114 -14.72 13.74 0.96
N ARG A 115 -15.60 12.75 1.09
CA ARG A 115 -16.56 12.67 2.20
C ARG A 115 -16.12 11.55 3.12
N THR A 116 -15.91 11.88 4.38
CA THR A 116 -15.60 10.89 5.42
C THR A 116 -16.68 10.95 6.50
N PHE A 117 -16.94 9.79 7.11
CA PHE A 117 -17.68 9.73 8.36
C PHE A 117 -16.70 9.93 9.51
N PRO A 118 -17.12 10.49 10.65
CA PRO A 118 -16.25 10.59 11.81
C PRO A 118 -15.81 9.18 12.23
N VAL A 119 -14.50 8.93 12.17
CA VAL A 119 -13.87 7.70 12.64
C VAL A 119 -13.21 8.00 13.98
N GLN A 120 -13.61 7.29 15.02
CA GLN A 120 -12.97 7.40 16.32
C GLN A 120 -11.61 6.69 16.27
N GLN A 121 -10.56 7.40 16.66
CA GLN A 121 -9.21 6.85 16.74
C GLN A 121 -8.95 6.41 18.18
N PHE A 122 -8.30 5.26 18.33
CA PHE A 122 -7.83 4.73 19.60
C PHE A 122 -6.35 4.41 19.45
N TRP A 123 -5.56 4.85 20.41
CA TRP A 123 -4.15 4.50 20.49
C TRP A 123 -3.98 3.21 21.29
N LEU A 124 -2.76 2.67 21.32
CA LEU A 124 -2.49 1.39 21.98
C LEU A 124 -2.95 1.42 23.45
N GLU A 125 -2.69 2.52 24.14
CA GLU A 125 -3.12 2.80 25.50
C GLU A 125 -4.63 2.66 25.69
N ASP A 126 -5.42 3.24 24.79
CA ASP A 126 -6.88 3.18 24.84
C ASP A 126 -7.35 1.74 24.62
N VAL A 127 -6.75 1.02 23.67
CA VAL A 127 -7.11 -0.37 23.35
C VAL A 127 -6.81 -1.29 24.53
N VAL A 128 -5.63 -1.19 25.14
CA VAL A 128 -5.26 -1.99 26.32
C VAL A 128 -6.21 -1.69 27.47
N GLN A 129 -6.55 -0.42 27.68
CA GLN A 129 -7.48 -0.01 28.72
C GLN A 129 -8.92 -0.49 28.48
N MET A 130 -9.38 -0.44 27.24
CA MET A 130 -10.73 -0.85 26.86
C MET A 130 -10.92 -2.37 26.89
N THR A 131 -9.91 -3.11 26.48
CA THR A 131 -9.94 -4.58 26.42
C THR A 131 -9.56 -5.23 27.76
N GLY A 132 -8.85 -4.50 28.62
CA GLY A 132 -8.24 -5.07 29.82
C GLY A 132 -7.13 -6.07 29.48
N TYR A 133 -6.57 -6.01 28.27
CA TYR A 133 -5.55 -6.93 27.79
C TYR A 133 -4.37 -7.00 28.76
N ARG A 134 -3.93 -8.23 29.05
CA ARG A 134 -2.73 -8.53 29.84
C ARG A 134 -1.87 -9.49 29.04
N CYS A 135 -0.59 -9.17 28.90
CA CYS A 135 0.39 -10.10 28.35
C CYS A 135 0.76 -11.11 29.44
N GLU A 136 0.31 -12.35 29.31
CA GLU A 136 0.66 -13.45 30.22
C GLU A 136 2.02 -14.03 29.81
N GLU A 137 2.86 -14.39 30.79
CA GLU A 137 4.22 -14.91 30.55
C GLU A 137 4.23 -16.18 29.68
N GLU A 138 3.18 -17.00 29.79
CA GLU A 138 3.04 -18.25 29.02
C GLU A 138 2.38 -18.03 27.65
N SER A 139 2.01 -16.79 27.32
CA SER A 139 1.39 -16.48 26.03
C SER A 139 2.35 -16.79 24.89
N GLU A 140 1.81 -17.32 23.79
CA GLU A 140 2.55 -17.54 22.55
C GLU A 140 3.22 -16.26 22.02
N PHE A 141 2.65 -15.10 22.35
CA PHE A 141 3.11 -13.78 21.93
C PHE A 141 3.98 -13.07 22.97
N ALA A 142 4.18 -13.66 24.16
CA ALA A 142 5.13 -13.12 25.12
C ALA A 142 6.57 -13.39 24.63
N LYS A 143 7.45 -12.40 24.77
CA LYS A 143 8.88 -12.62 24.53
C LYS A 143 9.37 -13.70 25.49
N LYS A 144 9.62 -14.90 24.96
CA LYS A 144 10.24 -15.99 25.71
C LYS A 144 11.71 -15.63 25.83
N SER A 145 12.19 -15.30 27.03
CA SER A 145 13.63 -15.17 27.23
C SER A 145 14.25 -16.54 26.96
N TRP A 146 15.00 -16.66 25.87
CA TRP A 146 15.63 -17.93 25.46
C TRP A 146 16.70 -18.36 26.47
N ASN A 147 17.07 -17.48 27.41
CA ASN A 147 18.25 -17.62 28.21
C ASN A 147 17.87 -17.51 29.70
N ARG A 148 17.72 -18.68 30.36
CA ARG A 148 17.33 -18.88 31.77
C ARG A 148 18.26 -18.23 32.83
N GLY A 149 19.21 -17.41 32.41
CA GLY A 149 20.14 -16.68 33.26
C GLY A 149 20.04 -15.15 33.15
N TRP A 150 19.14 -14.62 32.33
CA TRP A 150 19.01 -13.16 32.13
C TRP A 150 18.01 -12.59 33.13
N ASN A 151 18.37 -11.46 33.72
CA ASN A 151 17.62 -10.79 34.77
C ASN A 151 16.44 -10.03 34.13
N THR A 152 15.39 -10.75 33.72
CA THR A 152 14.18 -10.15 33.16
C THR A 152 13.51 -9.29 34.23
N GLU A 153 13.59 -7.97 34.08
CA GLU A 153 13.10 -7.05 35.08
C GLU A 153 11.60 -6.77 34.87
N LYS A 154 10.83 -6.93 35.94
CA LYS A 154 9.40 -6.65 35.94
C LYS A 154 9.18 -5.15 36.03
N LYS A 155 9.00 -4.47 34.89
CA LYS A 155 8.70 -3.04 34.87
C LYS A 155 7.20 -2.78 34.83
N THR A 156 6.80 -1.84 35.68
CA THR A 156 5.40 -1.45 35.82
C THR A 156 5.23 -0.06 35.22
N PHE A 157 4.42 0.05 34.19
CA PHE A 157 4.13 1.30 33.48
C PHE A 157 2.73 1.78 33.81
N GLN A 158 2.58 3.08 34.00
CA GLN A 158 1.27 3.71 34.11
C GLN A 158 0.87 4.23 32.75
N VAL A 159 -0.18 3.65 32.18
CA VAL A 159 -0.75 4.07 30.92
C VAL A 159 -2.03 4.84 31.20
N SER A 160 -2.06 6.10 30.83
CA SER A 160 -3.20 6.99 31.04
C SER A 160 -3.88 7.24 29.71
N GLY A 161 -5.09 6.72 29.53
CA GLY A 161 -5.90 6.97 28.34
C GLY A 161 -6.59 8.33 28.39
N ASP A 162 -7.17 8.74 27.26
CA ASP A 162 -7.70 10.09 26.98
C ASP A 162 -8.86 10.53 27.91
N LYS A 163 -9.40 9.60 28.71
CA LYS A 163 -10.48 9.84 29.69
C LYS A 163 -9.99 9.93 31.15
N GLY A 164 -8.69 10.12 31.37
CA GLY A 164 -8.10 10.28 32.70
C GLY A 164 -8.13 9.00 33.55
N LYS A 165 -8.33 7.83 32.92
CA LYS A 165 -8.22 6.53 33.56
C LYS A 165 -6.79 6.04 33.38
N THR A 166 -6.08 5.90 34.50
CA THR A 166 -4.73 5.34 34.52
C THR A 166 -4.80 3.86 34.84
N GLN A 167 -4.29 3.02 33.95
CA GLN A 167 -4.10 1.61 34.18
C GLN A 167 -2.62 1.29 34.38
N THR A 168 -2.35 0.49 35.39
CA THR A 168 -1.01 -0.03 35.67
C THR A 168 -0.81 -1.32 34.86
N LEU A 169 0.10 -1.27 33.89
CA LEU A 169 0.52 -2.41 33.07
C LEU A 169 1.86 -2.92 33.56
N THR A 170 1.94 -4.23 33.69
CA THR A 170 3.19 -4.90 34.01
C THR A 170 3.72 -5.49 32.72
N ALA A 171 4.92 -5.10 32.33
CA ALA A 171 5.64 -5.70 31.22
C ALA A 171 7.01 -6.18 31.71
N TYR A 172 7.45 -7.29 31.15
CA TYR A 172 8.78 -7.83 31.38
C TYR A 172 9.70 -7.26 30.33
N ILE A 173 10.70 -6.49 30.75
CA ILE A 173 11.69 -5.87 29.88
C ILE A 173 13.04 -6.45 30.24
N ASP A 174 13.72 -7.03 29.25
CA ASP A 174 15.11 -7.42 29.40
C ASP A 174 15.95 -6.13 29.40
N GLU A 175 16.65 -5.86 30.49
CA GLU A 175 17.66 -4.80 30.54
C GLU A 175 18.91 -5.29 29.82
N GLU A 176 18.96 -5.11 28.50
CA GLU A 176 20.13 -4.70 27.72
C GLU A 176 19.83 -4.79 26.22
N GLU A 177 19.54 -3.64 25.62
CA GLU A 177 20.22 -3.20 24.40
C GLU A 177 20.10 -1.67 24.37
N GLU A 178 21.19 -1.01 24.79
CA GLU A 178 21.59 0.23 24.13
C GLU A 178 21.43 -0.02 22.62
N TRP A 179 20.77 0.88 21.90
CA TRP A 179 20.59 0.78 20.45
C TRP A 179 21.96 0.75 19.73
N GLY A 180 22.57 -0.41 19.67
CA GLY A 180 23.64 -0.76 18.75
C GLY A 180 22.99 -1.22 17.46
N CYS A 181 23.13 -0.43 16.40
CA CYS A 181 22.92 -0.93 15.06
C CYS A 181 23.98 -2.00 14.79
N ASP A 182 23.64 -3.29 14.95
CA ASP A 182 24.45 -4.37 14.40
C ASP A 182 23.60 -5.22 13.44
N ASP A 183 24.08 -5.22 12.20
CA ASP A 183 23.53 -5.84 11.00
C ASP A 183 23.61 -7.37 11.06
N GLU A 184 22.71 -8.11 11.74
CA GLU A 184 22.51 -9.54 11.45
C GLU A 184 21.04 -9.96 11.59
N ALA A 185 20.33 -9.98 10.46
CA ALA A 185 19.05 -10.65 10.33
C ALA A 185 19.29 -12.17 10.25
N GLU A 186 19.24 -12.88 11.38
CA GLU A 186 19.15 -14.34 11.40
C GLU A 186 17.77 -14.82 10.92
N MET A 187 17.72 -15.10 9.62
CA MET A 187 17.12 -16.29 8.98
C MET A 187 16.03 -17.04 9.76
N CYS A 188 14.76 -16.78 9.42
CA CYS A 188 13.64 -17.63 9.82
C CYS A 188 13.84 -19.07 9.33
N ASP A 189 13.70 -20.01 10.26
CA ASP A 189 13.75 -21.47 10.06
C ASP A 189 12.67 -21.94 9.05
N PRO A 190 13.02 -22.65 7.96
CA PRO A 190 12.07 -23.05 6.91
C PRO A 190 11.08 -24.15 7.28
N ASP A 191 11.25 -24.86 8.41
CA ASP A 191 10.57 -26.15 8.63
C ASP A 191 9.28 -26.09 9.48
N VAL A 192 8.57 -24.96 9.50
CA VAL A 192 7.29 -24.83 10.22
C VAL A 192 6.08 -24.87 9.28
N TYR A 193 6.03 -25.83 8.34
CA TYR A 193 4.77 -26.26 7.71
C TYR A 193 4.90 -27.69 7.15
N GLU A 194 4.61 -28.70 7.99
CA GLU A 194 4.01 -29.97 7.55
C GLU A 194 2.55 -30.07 8.01
#